data_AF-A0A7D4QIF3-F1
#
_entry.id   AF-A0A7D4QIF3-F1
#
_cell.length_a   1.000
_cell.length_b   1.000
_cell.length_c   1.000
_cell.angle_alpha   90.00
_cell.angle_beta   90.00
_cell.angle_gamma   90.00
#
_symmetry.space_group_name_H-M   'P 1'
#
loop_
_entity.id
_entity.type
_entity.pdbx_description
1 polymer ?
#
loop_
_entity_poly.entity_id
_entity_poly.type
_entity_poly.pdbx_seq_one_letter_code
_entity_poly.pdbx_strand_id
1 'polypeptide(L)'
;MIKVGLVGEDPSDTSSIKNLLEKRYKKQVQFCVLTPRIKGYHLDTKKLKDQLPIEAKDKKCNLVIFVRDLDDLASNKNKLKQRKDWFQSLNVLVDNKGVLLLNIWELEALILGDIDTFNAAYKTSHKTKANPMFQSKPKEFLKQLTARLNKQFHESHCPEIFKKLDIDLVEKNCSCFSAFITEFNKRLVQ
;
A
#
# COMPACT_ATOMS: atom_id res chain seq x y z
N MET A 1 -1.05 -3.97 22.48
CA MET A 1 -1.43 -3.74 21.07
C MET A 1 -0.25 -3.06 20.39
N ILE A 2 0.27 -3.66 19.32
CA ILE A 2 1.44 -3.17 18.59
C ILE A 2 1.00 -1.93 17.78
N LYS A 3 1.71 -0.82 17.93
CA LYS A 3 1.42 0.40 17.15
C LYS A 3 2.25 0.41 15.88
N VAL A 4 1.58 0.53 14.74
CA VAL A 4 2.21 0.53 13.43
C VAL A 4 1.94 1.87 12.74
N GLY A 5 3.00 2.59 12.41
CA GLY A 5 2.95 3.80 11.62
C GLY A 5 2.80 3.49 10.13
N LEU A 6 2.06 4.30 9.38
CA LEU A 6 1.93 4.20 7.93
C LEU A 6 2.45 5.48 7.28
N VAL A 7 3.40 5.34 6.36
CA VAL A 7 3.96 6.43 5.54
C VAL A 7 3.68 6.08 4.08
N GLY A 8 3.16 7.02 3.29
CA GLY A 8 2.85 6.79 1.88
C GLY A 8 2.68 8.09 1.10
N GLU A 9 2.50 7.97 -0.22
CA GLU A 9 2.47 9.13 -1.12
C GLU A 9 1.18 9.94 -1.00
N ASP A 10 0.05 9.29 -0.73
CA ASP A 10 -1.23 9.94 -0.51
C ASP A 10 -1.95 9.41 0.75
N PRO A 11 -2.73 10.26 1.45
CA PRO A 11 -3.60 9.81 2.54
C PRO A 11 -4.60 8.73 2.12
N SER A 12 -5.06 8.72 0.86
CA SER A 12 -5.91 7.67 0.31
C SER A 12 -5.20 6.32 0.31
N ASP A 13 -3.92 6.28 -0.07
CA ASP A 13 -3.13 5.05 -0.14
C ASP A 13 -2.90 4.45 1.25
N THR A 14 -2.46 5.30 2.18
CA THR A 14 -2.24 4.89 3.57
C THR A 14 -3.54 4.47 4.24
N SER A 15 -4.67 5.12 3.93
CA SER A 15 -6.00 4.72 4.41
C SER A 15 -6.45 3.39 3.80
N SER A 16 -6.19 3.17 2.51
CA SER A 16 -6.51 1.94 1.81
C SER A 16 -5.74 0.75 2.41
N ILE A 17 -4.42 0.89 2.57
CA ILE A 17 -3.58 -0.14 3.20
C ILE A 17 -3.99 -0.39 4.65
N LYS A 18 -4.27 0.66 5.42
CA LYS A 18 -4.81 0.52 6.78
C LYS A 18 -6.07 -0.35 6.78
N ASN A 19 -7.06 -0.01 5.95
CA ASN A 19 -8.34 -0.70 5.90
C ASN A 19 -8.18 -2.18 5.53
N LEU A 20 -7.29 -2.49 4.58
CA LEU A 20 -6.99 -3.86 4.19
C LEU A 20 -6.32 -4.65 5.32
N LEU A 21 -5.29 -4.08 5.95
CA LEU A 21 -4.57 -4.76 7.03
C LEU A 21 -5.41 -4.95 8.30
N GLU A 22 -6.31 -4.02 8.61
CA GLU A 22 -7.24 -4.16 9.74
C GLU A 22 -8.14 -5.39 9.62
N LYS A 23 -8.38 -5.91 8.40
CA LYS A 23 -9.14 -7.16 8.19
C LYS A 23 -8.53 -8.34 8.95
N ARG A 24 -7.19 -8.39 9.00
CA ARG A 24 -6.46 -9.48 9.64
C ARG A 24 -5.89 -9.11 11.01
N TYR A 25 -5.40 -7.87 11.17
CA TYR A 25 -4.56 -7.50 12.31
C TYR A 25 -5.25 -6.63 13.37
N LYS A 26 -6.51 -6.21 13.20
CA LYS A 26 -7.18 -5.25 14.13
C LYS A 26 -7.17 -5.62 15.61
N LYS A 27 -7.09 -6.92 15.96
CA LYS A 27 -7.08 -7.39 17.36
C LYS A 27 -5.70 -7.19 18.03
N GLN A 28 -4.63 -7.16 17.23
CA GLN A 28 -3.25 -7.15 17.71
C GLN A 28 -2.51 -5.85 17.38
N VAL A 29 -2.88 -5.18 16.28
CA VAL A 29 -2.20 -4.00 15.74
C VAL A 29 -3.15 -2.81 15.71
N GLN A 30 -2.63 -1.66 16.12
CA GLN A 30 -3.23 -0.34 15.94
C GLN A 30 -2.45 0.42 14.86
N PHE A 31 -3.10 0.70 13.74
CA PHE A 31 -2.50 1.47 12.65
C PHE A 31 -2.72 2.98 12.83
N CYS A 32 -1.68 3.77 12.58
CA CYS A 32 -1.77 5.23 12.57
C CYS A 32 -1.00 5.81 11.38
N VAL A 33 -1.57 6.81 10.72
CA VAL A 33 -0.89 7.49 9.61
C VAL A 33 0.15 8.45 10.18
N LEU A 34 1.37 8.38 9.67
CA LEU A 34 2.47 9.29 9.96
C LEU A 34 2.58 10.32 8.84
N THR A 35 2.93 11.54 9.19
CA THR A 35 3.18 12.63 8.22
C THR A 35 2.04 12.83 7.21
N PRO A 36 0.76 12.88 7.63
CA PRO A 36 -0.40 12.87 6.72
C PRO A 36 -0.50 14.09 5.79
N ARG A 37 0.32 15.13 6.03
CA ARG A 37 0.39 16.35 5.22
C ARG A 37 1.48 16.29 4.14
N ILE A 38 2.33 15.27 4.17
CA ILE A 38 3.37 15.04 3.16
C ILE A 38 2.76 14.21 2.05
N LYS A 39 2.80 14.73 0.81
CA LYS A 39 2.21 14.08 -0.36
C LYS A 39 3.18 14.01 -1.53
N GLY A 40 3.06 12.95 -2.34
CA GLY A 40 3.80 12.75 -3.60
C GLY A 40 5.29 13.01 -3.47
N TYR A 41 5.83 13.91 -4.29
CA TYR A 41 7.26 14.27 -4.32
C TYR A 41 7.82 14.77 -2.98
N HIS A 42 6.97 15.20 -2.05
CA HIS A 42 7.44 15.62 -0.72
C HIS A 42 7.98 14.47 0.11
N LEU A 43 7.72 13.21 -0.26
CA LEU A 43 8.33 12.04 0.37
C LEU A 43 9.85 11.98 0.23
N ASP A 44 10.42 12.72 -0.72
CA ASP A 44 11.86 12.74 -0.97
C ASP A 44 12.53 13.98 -0.34
N THR A 45 11.75 14.79 0.38
CA THR A 45 12.23 16.05 0.95
C THR A 45 12.82 15.88 2.35
N LYS A 46 13.70 16.82 2.72
CA LYS A 46 14.22 16.95 4.10
C LYS A 46 13.08 17.03 5.12
N LYS A 47 11.95 17.65 4.77
CA LYS A 47 10.79 17.77 5.66
C LYS A 47 10.26 16.41 6.13
N LEU A 48 10.20 15.40 5.25
CA LEU A 48 9.84 14.04 5.69
C LEU A 48 10.87 13.50 6.67
N LYS A 49 12.16 13.63 6.35
CA LYS A 49 13.25 13.13 7.20
C LYS A 49 13.25 13.76 8.59
N ASP A 50 12.88 15.04 8.69
CA ASP A 50 12.80 15.75 9.97
C ASP A 50 11.53 15.36 10.76
N GLN A 51 10.38 15.20 10.10
CA GLN A 51 9.09 14.96 10.77
C GLN A 51 8.84 13.50 11.13
N LEU A 52 9.27 12.56 10.29
CA LEU A 52 9.05 11.13 10.47
C LEU A 52 9.52 10.59 11.83
N PRO A 53 10.78 10.80 12.27
CA PRO A 53 11.25 10.30 13.56
C PRO A 53 10.46 10.88 14.74
N ILE A 54 10.10 12.17 14.65
CA ILE A 54 9.33 12.87 15.69
C ILE A 54 7.94 12.23 15.81
N GLU A 55 7.19 12.14 14.71
CA GLU A 55 5.85 11.57 14.73
C GLU A 55 5.85 10.08 15.13
N ALA A 56 6.83 9.30 14.66
CA ALA A 56 6.96 7.90 15.01
C ALA A 56 7.17 7.72 16.52
N LYS A 57 8.02 8.56 17.12
CA LYS A 57 8.29 8.57 18.57
C LYS A 57 7.09 9.04 19.38
N ASP A 58 6.46 10.15 18.99
CA ASP A 58 5.30 10.73 19.68
C ASP A 58 4.13 9.76 19.72
N LYS A 59 3.88 9.06 18.60
CA LYS A 59 2.84 8.03 18.50
C LYS A 59 3.25 6.70 19.12
N LYS A 60 4.51 6.56 19.54
CA LYS A 60 5.13 5.34 20.11
C LYS A 60 4.99 4.14 19.16
N CYS A 61 5.35 4.33 17.90
CA CYS A 61 5.29 3.28 16.89
C CYS A 61 6.33 2.19 17.19
N ASN A 62 5.88 0.93 17.20
CA ASN A 62 6.73 -0.24 17.29
C ASN A 62 7.33 -0.62 15.93
N LEU A 63 6.55 -0.42 14.86
CA LEU A 63 6.94 -0.63 13.47
C LEU A 63 6.44 0.52 12.60
N VAL A 64 7.04 0.69 11.42
CA VAL A 64 6.60 1.64 10.40
C VAL A 64 6.49 0.95 9.05
N ILE A 65 5.34 1.01 8.41
CA ILE A 65 5.15 0.55 7.04
C ILE A 65 5.37 1.74 6.10
N PHE A 66 6.27 1.57 5.15
CA PHE A 66 6.51 2.50 4.06
C PHE A 66 5.82 1.97 2.81
N VAL A 67 4.79 2.67 2.34
CA VAL A 67 4.05 2.37 1.12
C VAL A 67 4.65 3.21 -0.01
N ARG A 68 5.09 2.55 -1.09
CA ARG A 68 5.62 3.24 -2.26
C ARG A 68 5.35 2.44 -3.52
N ASP A 69 5.27 3.15 -4.63
CA ASP A 69 5.17 2.56 -5.95
C ASP A 69 6.53 2.53 -6.64
N LEU A 70 6.77 1.50 -7.44
CA LEU A 70 7.96 1.38 -8.28
C LEU A 70 7.77 2.10 -9.62
N ASP A 71 6.52 2.27 -10.08
CA ASP A 71 6.15 2.85 -11.38
C ASP A 71 6.82 2.13 -12.57
N ASP A 72 7.11 0.84 -12.41
CA ASP A 72 7.82 0.02 -13.39
C ASP A 72 7.75 -1.47 -13.06
N LEU A 73 8.19 -2.32 -13.99
CA LEU A 73 8.36 -3.73 -13.73
C LEU A 73 9.50 -3.99 -12.73
N ALA A 74 9.35 -5.07 -11.95
CA ALA A 74 10.37 -5.53 -11.00
C ALA A 74 11.73 -5.84 -11.65
N SER A 75 11.75 -6.09 -12.96
CA SER A 75 12.99 -6.30 -13.73
C SER A 75 13.84 -5.05 -13.89
N ASN A 76 13.27 -3.85 -13.67
CA ASN A 76 14.04 -2.60 -13.67
C ASN A 76 14.86 -2.47 -12.37
N LYS A 77 16.06 -3.07 -12.39
CA LYS A 77 16.98 -3.11 -11.25
C LYS A 77 17.38 -1.71 -10.75
N ASN A 78 17.46 -0.71 -11.63
CA ASN A 78 17.86 0.64 -11.26
C ASN A 78 16.79 1.33 -10.42
N LYS A 79 15.53 1.33 -10.87
CA LYS A 79 14.42 1.88 -10.08
C LYS A 79 14.21 1.09 -8.79
N LEU A 80 14.32 -0.23 -8.84
CA LEU A 80 14.22 -1.07 -7.64
C LEU A 80 15.29 -0.70 -6.61
N LYS A 81 16.54 -0.49 -7.06
CA LYS A 81 17.63 -0.02 -6.20
C LYS A 81 17.31 1.36 -5.61
N GLN A 82 16.85 2.31 -6.43
CA GLN A 82 16.47 3.66 -5.95
C GLN A 82 15.39 3.60 -4.87
N ARG A 83 14.33 2.79 -5.05
CA ARG A 83 13.27 2.64 -4.04
C ARG A 83 13.76 1.96 -2.77
N LYS A 84 14.68 0.99 -2.89
CA LYS A 84 15.33 0.35 -1.72
C LYS A 84 16.24 1.33 -0.98
N ASP A 85 17.06 2.10 -1.68
CA ASP A 85 17.95 3.10 -1.09
C ASP A 85 17.13 4.20 -0.38
N TRP A 86 16.04 4.65 -1.01
CA TRP A 86 15.06 5.54 -0.37
C TRP A 86 14.53 4.96 0.94
N PHE A 87 14.02 3.71 0.90
CA PHE A 87 13.50 3.03 2.08
C PHE A 87 14.55 2.93 3.18
N GLN A 88 15.78 2.49 2.87
CA GLN A 88 16.85 2.38 3.86
C GLN A 88 17.19 3.72 4.49
N SER A 89 17.23 4.79 3.69
CA SER A 89 17.51 6.14 4.20
C SER A 89 16.47 6.64 5.22
N LEU A 90 15.22 6.19 5.11
CA LEU A 90 14.15 6.51 6.06
C LEU A 90 14.09 5.51 7.21
N ASN A 91 14.37 4.24 6.93
CA ASN A 91 14.33 3.17 7.91
C ASN A 91 15.30 3.42 9.07
N VAL A 92 16.49 3.95 8.76
CA VAL A 92 17.48 4.36 9.78
C VAL A 92 16.93 5.44 10.71
N LEU A 93 16.07 6.35 10.21
CA LEU A 93 15.47 7.41 11.03
C LEU A 93 14.43 6.89 12.02
N VAL A 94 13.93 5.66 11.82
CA VAL A 94 12.97 5.01 12.70
C VAL A 94 13.57 3.77 13.38
N ASP A 95 14.86 3.84 13.70
CA ASP A 95 15.63 2.78 14.37
C ASP A 95 15.56 1.41 13.66
N ASN A 96 15.48 1.39 12.33
CA ASN A 96 15.36 0.20 11.51
C ASN A 96 14.10 -0.66 11.77
N LYS A 97 13.03 -0.04 12.29
CA LYS A 97 11.72 -0.65 12.57
C LYS A 97 10.78 -0.68 11.35
N GLY A 98 11.31 -0.38 10.16
CA GLY A 98 10.56 -0.22 8.93
C GLY A 98 10.31 -1.52 8.18
N VAL A 99 9.17 -1.58 7.50
CA VAL A 99 8.81 -2.61 6.51
C VAL A 99 8.35 -1.92 5.23
N LEU A 100 8.90 -2.33 4.08
CA LEU A 100 8.56 -1.75 2.79
C LEU A 100 7.41 -2.54 2.12
N LEU A 101 6.32 -1.85 1.83
CA LEU A 101 5.31 -2.28 0.87
C LEU A 101 5.59 -1.57 -0.46
N LEU A 102 6.21 -2.30 -1.39
CA LEU A 102 6.52 -1.79 -2.72
C LEU A 102 5.53 -2.35 -3.74
N ASN A 103 4.63 -1.50 -4.24
CA ASN A 103 3.76 -1.87 -5.37
C ASN A 103 4.55 -1.74 -6.68
N ILE A 104 4.32 -2.65 -7.62
CA ILE A 104 5.05 -2.65 -8.91
C ILE A 104 4.63 -1.46 -9.78
N TRP A 105 3.33 -1.34 -10.06
CA TRP A 105 2.81 -0.21 -10.82
C TRP A 105 2.19 0.82 -9.90
N GLU A 106 1.06 0.49 -9.29
CA GLU A 106 0.30 1.39 -8.42
C GLU A 106 -0.46 0.55 -7.39
N LEU A 107 -0.94 1.19 -6.33
CA LEU A 107 -1.73 0.54 -5.29
C LEU A 107 -2.99 -0.16 -5.81
N GLU A 108 -3.62 0.39 -6.85
CA GLU A 108 -4.84 -0.16 -7.47
C GLU A 108 -4.65 -1.59 -8.00
N ALA A 109 -3.41 -2.04 -8.24
CA ALA A 109 -3.13 -3.43 -8.60
C ALA A 109 -3.63 -4.42 -7.53
N LEU A 110 -3.70 -4.02 -6.26
CA LEU A 110 -4.22 -4.88 -5.19
C LEU A 110 -5.73 -5.12 -5.32
N ILE A 111 -6.49 -4.18 -5.89
CA ILE A 111 -7.93 -4.37 -6.18
C ILE A 111 -8.12 -5.51 -7.16
N LEU A 112 -7.23 -5.63 -8.15
CA LEU A 112 -7.29 -6.71 -9.14
C LEU A 112 -6.98 -8.09 -8.54
N GLY A 113 -6.34 -8.15 -7.37
CA GLY A 113 -6.13 -9.36 -6.58
C GLY A 113 -7.42 -9.95 -5.99
N ASP A 114 -8.45 -9.12 -5.82
CA ASP A 114 -9.82 -9.52 -5.51
C ASP A 114 -10.80 -8.72 -6.39
N ILE A 115 -10.75 -9.04 -7.69
CA ILE A 115 -11.56 -8.35 -8.70
C ILE A 115 -13.06 -8.54 -8.46
N ASP A 116 -13.48 -9.59 -7.77
CA ASP A 116 -14.89 -9.87 -7.52
C ASP A 116 -15.50 -8.86 -6.54
N THR A 117 -14.74 -8.39 -5.55
CA THR A 117 -15.15 -7.26 -4.72
C THR A 117 -15.36 -5.99 -5.55
N PHE A 118 -14.48 -5.71 -6.51
CA PHE A 118 -14.65 -4.58 -7.42
C PHE A 118 -15.88 -4.75 -8.31
N ASN A 119 -16.04 -5.94 -8.89
CA ASN A 119 -17.18 -6.32 -9.72
C ASN A 119 -18.51 -6.11 -8.99
N ALA A 120 -18.61 -6.56 -7.74
CA ALA A 120 -19.79 -6.34 -6.92
C ALA A 120 -20.05 -4.85 -6.64
N ALA A 121 -18.99 -4.07 -6.39
CA ALA A 121 -19.10 -2.65 -6.06
C ALA A 121 -19.53 -1.75 -7.23
N TYR A 122 -19.22 -2.17 -8.48
CA TYR A 122 -19.52 -1.41 -9.70
C TYR A 122 -20.49 -2.10 -10.66
N LYS A 123 -20.95 -3.31 -10.32
CA LYS A 123 -21.79 -4.16 -11.18
C LYS A 123 -21.11 -4.50 -12.51
N THR A 124 -19.83 -4.84 -12.45
CA THR A 124 -19.04 -5.37 -13.58
C THR A 124 -18.86 -6.89 -13.44
N SER A 125 -18.26 -7.54 -14.44
CA SER A 125 -18.05 -8.99 -14.45
C SER A 125 -16.67 -9.38 -15.02
N HIS A 126 -15.64 -8.60 -14.70
CA HIS A 126 -14.29 -8.83 -15.22
C HIS A 126 -13.60 -9.99 -14.50
N LYS A 127 -12.75 -10.75 -15.22
CA LYS A 127 -11.93 -11.81 -14.64
C LYS A 127 -10.46 -11.52 -14.86
N THR A 128 -9.69 -11.45 -13.77
CA THR A 128 -8.24 -11.29 -13.82
C THR A 128 -7.59 -12.58 -14.33
N LYS A 129 -6.90 -12.52 -15.48
CA LYS A 129 -6.32 -13.70 -16.15
C LYS A 129 -4.83 -13.96 -15.83
N ALA A 130 -4.16 -12.99 -15.22
CA ALA A 130 -2.72 -13.04 -14.93
C ALA A 130 -2.44 -12.44 -13.54
N ASN A 131 -1.22 -12.56 -13.03
CA ASN A 131 -0.85 -11.91 -11.77
C ASN A 131 -1.09 -10.38 -11.90
N PRO A 132 -1.97 -9.80 -11.04
CA PRO A 132 -2.30 -8.37 -11.01
C PRO A 132 -1.13 -7.41 -11.10
N MET A 133 0.02 -7.80 -10.55
CA MET A 133 1.20 -6.95 -10.48
C MET A 133 1.84 -6.67 -11.84
N PHE A 134 1.47 -7.41 -12.89
CA PHE A 134 1.92 -7.16 -14.26
C PHE A 134 0.95 -6.31 -15.07
N GLN A 135 -0.23 -5.98 -14.53
CA GLN A 135 -1.13 -5.02 -15.18
C GLN A 135 -0.48 -3.64 -15.12
N SER A 136 0.08 -3.19 -16.24
CA SER A 136 0.55 -1.82 -16.36
C SER A 136 -0.66 -0.88 -16.30
N LYS A 137 -0.53 0.21 -15.54
CA LYS A 137 -1.60 1.20 -15.32
C LYS A 137 -2.90 0.60 -14.76
N PRO A 138 -2.86 -0.08 -13.60
CA PRO A 138 -4.04 -0.74 -13.01
C PRO A 138 -5.19 0.24 -12.74
N LYS A 139 -4.91 1.47 -12.36
CA LYS A 139 -5.91 2.55 -12.20
C LYS A 139 -6.68 2.83 -13.48
N GLU A 140 -5.98 3.07 -14.58
CA GLU A 140 -6.61 3.38 -15.87
C GLU A 140 -7.41 2.19 -16.39
N PHE A 141 -6.93 0.97 -16.12
CA PHE A 141 -7.68 -0.24 -16.40
C PHE A 141 -9.01 -0.31 -15.61
N LEU A 142 -9.00 -0.03 -14.31
CA LEU A 142 -10.24 0.01 -13.50
C LEU A 142 -11.21 1.12 -13.96
N LYS A 143 -10.69 2.29 -14.37
CA LYS A 143 -11.50 3.36 -14.98
C LYS A 143 -12.16 2.88 -16.26
N GLN A 144 -11.43 2.18 -17.14
CA GLN A 144 -11.97 1.65 -18.39
C GLN A 144 -13.11 0.64 -18.15
N LEU A 145 -12.98 -0.24 -17.14
CA LEU A 145 -14.03 -1.20 -16.79
C LEU A 145 -15.36 -0.53 -16.39
N THR A 146 -15.29 0.71 -15.90
CA THR A 146 -16.44 1.44 -15.38
C THR A 146 -16.84 2.65 -16.24
N ALA A 147 -16.12 2.94 -17.32
CA ALA A 147 -16.28 4.16 -18.12
C ALA A 147 -17.70 4.36 -18.68
N ARG A 148 -18.40 3.27 -19.01
CA ARG A 148 -19.77 3.30 -19.56
C ARG A 148 -20.86 3.09 -18.51
N LEU A 149 -20.50 3.05 -17.23
CA LEU A 149 -21.43 2.86 -16.13
C LEU A 149 -21.78 4.20 -15.48
N ASN A 150 -22.96 4.27 -14.87
CA ASN A 150 -23.39 5.46 -14.13
C ASN A 150 -22.44 5.78 -12.95
N LYS A 151 -21.84 4.74 -12.36
CA LYS A 151 -20.83 4.88 -11.31
C LYS A 151 -19.46 4.55 -11.89
N GLN A 152 -18.64 5.58 -12.08
CA GLN A 152 -17.27 5.43 -12.54
C GLN A 152 -16.31 5.25 -11.36
N PHE A 153 -15.23 4.49 -11.57
CA PHE A 153 -14.17 4.34 -10.60
C PHE A 153 -13.30 5.62 -10.53
N HIS A 154 -12.98 6.03 -9.32
CA HIS A 154 -12.04 7.11 -9.00
C HIS A 154 -11.11 6.64 -7.88
N GLU A 155 -9.87 7.14 -7.82
CA GLU A 155 -8.89 6.72 -6.81
C GLU A 155 -9.35 7.06 -5.39
N SER A 156 -10.19 8.09 -5.24
CA SER A 156 -10.86 8.43 -3.97
C SER A 156 -11.77 7.33 -3.43
N HIS A 157 -12.15 6.35 -4.26
CA HIS A 157 -12.93 5.19 -3.84
C HIS A 157 -12.06 4.06 -3.26
N CYS A 158 -10.73 4.10 -3.45
CA CYS A 158 -9.81 3.05 -2.99
C CYS A 158 -9.98 2.72 -1.50
N PRO A 159 -10.06 3.69 -0.57
CA PRO A 159 -10.23 3.36 0.86
C PRO A 159 -11.48 2.53 1.14
N GLU A 160 -12.61 2.84 0.49
CA GLU A 160 -13.86 2.11 0.69
C GLU A 160 -13.86 0.73 0.01
N ILE A 161 -13.18 0.59 -1.12
CA ILE A 161 -12.99 -0.71 -1.78
C ILE A 161 -12.12 -1.60 -0.89
N PHE A 162 -11.01 -1.07 -0.37
CA PHE A 162 -10.05 -1.83 0.46
C PHE A 162 -10.65 -2.35 1.78
N LYS A 163 -11.68 -1.69 2.33
CA LYS A 163 -12.45 -2.24 3.46
C LYS A 163 -13.15 -3.56 3.11
N LYS A 164 -13.53 -3.71 1.85
CA LYS A 164 -14.33 -4.84 1.36
C LYS A 164 -13.48 -5.97 0.82
N LEU A 165 -12.29 -5.66 0.29
CA LEU A 165 -11.37 -6.66 -0.25
C LEU A 165 -11.13 -7.81 0.73
N ASP A 166 -10.99 -9.01 0.18
CA ASP A 166 -10.49 -10.18 0.87
C ASP A 166 -8.95 -10.16 0.87
N ILE A 167 -8.36 -9.95 2.06
CA ILE A 167 -6.91 -9.88 2.23
C ILE A 167 -6.21 -11.20 1.86
N ASP A 168 -6.86 -12.34 2.05
CA ASP A 168 -6.27 -13.65 1.73
C ASP A 168 -6.20 -13.85 0.21
N LEU A 169 -7.22 -13.39 -0.54
CA LEU A 169 -7.18 -13.38 -2.00
C LEU A 169 -6.15 -12.40 -2.56
N VAL A 170 -6.09 -11.19 -2.00
CA VAL A 170 -5.07 -10.19 -2.39
C VAL A 170 -3.67 -10.75 -2.13
N GLU A 171 -3.40 -11.35 -0.97
CA GLU A 171 -2.12 -11.98 -0.66
C GLU A 171 -1.78 -13.11 -1.63
N LYS A 172 -2.74 -14.01 -1.89
CA LYS A 172 -2.54 -15.13 -2.79
C LYS A 172 -2.21 -14.69 -4.22
N ASN A 173 -2.89 -13.65 -4.71
CA ASN A 173 -2.82 -13.25 -6.11
C ASN A 173 -1.74 -12.18 -6.39
N CYS A 174 -1.41 -11.34 -5.41
CA CYS A 174 -0.45 -10.24 -5.56
C CYS A 174 0.89 -10.59 -4.89
N SER A 175 1.86 -11.03 -5.69
CA SER A 175 3.17 -11.51 -5.18
C SER A 175 3.94 -10.48 -4.35
N CYS A 176 3.89 -9.18 -4.68
CA CYS A 176 4.55 -8.15 -3.87
C CYS A 176 3.89 -7.99 -2.50
N PHE A 177 2.56 -8.14 -2.43
CA PHE A 177 1.80 -8.06 -1.19
C PHE A 177 2.06 -9.29 -0.32
N SER A 178 2.13 -10.49 -0.91
CA SER A 178 2.56 -11.71 -0.22
C SER A 178 3.96 -11.57 0.41
N ALA A 179 4.93 -11.06 -0.36
CA ALA A 179 6.27 -10.81 0.15
C ALA A 179 6.26 -9.78 1.31
N PHE A 180 5.46 -8.73 1.19
CA PHE A 180 5.26 -7.74 2.24
C PHE A 180 4.64 -8.36 3.51
N ILE A 181 3.54 -9.13 3.39
CA ILE A 181 2.89 -9.78 4.53
C ILE A 181 3.85 -10.73 5.25
N THR A 182 4.66 -11.48 4.50
CA THR A 182 5.66 -12.39 5.07
C THR A 182 6.66 -11.63 5.95
N GLU A 183 7.24 -10.54 5.44
CA GLU A 183 8.18 -9.72 6.22
C GLU A 183 7.46 -8.99 7.38
N PHE A 184 6.26 -8.47 7.16
CA PHE A 184 5.49 -7.79 8.20
C PHE A 184 5.18 -8.72 9.37
N ASN A 185 4.73 -9.95 9.09
CA ASN A 185 4.49 -10.97 10.13
C ASN A 185 5.76 -11.32 10.90
N LYS A 186 6.89 -11.48 10.21
CA LYS A 186 8.18 -11.73 10.85
C LYS A 186 8.56 -10.62 11.83
N ARG A 187 8.31 -9.36 11.46
CA ARG A 187 8.60 -8.19 12.29
C ARG A 187 7.63 -8.00 13.45
N LEU A 188 6.40 -8.48 13.33
CA LEU A 188 5.41 -8.39 14.41
C LEU A 188 5.71 -9.31 15.61
N VAL A 189 6.53 -10.35 15.41
CA VAL A 189 6.88 -11.35 16.44
C VAL A 189 8.23 -11.01 17.12
N GLN A 190 8.99 -10.07 16.57
CA GLN A 190 10.26 -9.58 17.12
C GLN A 190 10.03 -8.46 18.14
#